data_AF-A0AAN7IT90-F1
#
_entry.id   AF-A0AAN7IT90-F1
#
_cell.length_a   1.000
_cell.length_b   1.000
_cell.length_c   1.000
_cell.angle_alpha   90.00
_cell.angle_beta   90.00
_cell.angle_gamma   90.00
#
_symmetry.space_group_name_H-M   'P 1'
#
loop_
_entity.id
_entity.type
_entity.pdbx_description
1 polymer ?
#
loop_
_entity_poly.entity_id
_entity_poly.type
_entity_poly.pdbx_seq_one_letter_code
_entity_poly.pdbx_strand_id
1 'polypeptide(L)'
;MPTIIKKKKKKSSGRGESSDGVLVNEPTMGEKLATLNLSTDSNQLQQQEPSQPQPQPPSADSVQVLLRQALRADDRVLLLDCLYNRDEKVIAKSVSLLSPADVLKLLQSLISIIQSRGAILACALPWLKSLLLQHASGIMSQESSLVALNSLYQLIESRVSTFESAIQLSSCLDILYTGVVDDDIEENATTVPVIYEDEDESDEEKSEDAMETDQDINDEEASVAFDGVSDIEGSDGLSD
;
A
#
# COMPACT_ATOMS: atom_id res chain seq x y z
N MET A 1 27.20 -81.22 23.88
CA MET A 1 25.76 -81.52 23.79
C MET A 1 25.11 -80.45 22.90
N PRO A 2 24.16 -80.83 22.03
CA PRO A 2 24.11 -80.52 20.58
C PRO A 2 23.14 -79.36 20.23
N THR A 3 23.12 -78.74 19.04
CA THR A 3 22.51 -79.23 17.77
C THR A 3 22.62 -78.12 16.69
N ILE A 4 23.36 -78.30 15.57
CA ILE A 4 22.94 -78.57 14.15
C ILE A 4 22.03 -77.46 13.54
N ILE A 5 22.35 -76.82 12.39
CA ILE A 5 21.98 -77.15 10.98
C ILE A 5 22.82 -76.25 10.04
N LYS A 6 23.80 -76.72 9.23
CA LYS A 6 23.80 -77.36 7.88
C LYS A 6 23.30 -76.55 6.66
N LYS A 7 24.25 -76.33 5.73
CA LYS A 7 24.18 -76.21 4.24
C LYS A 7 23.65 -74.86 3.70
N LYS A 8 24.28 -74.21 2.70
CA LYS A 8 24.61 -74.78 1.38
C LYS A 8 25.67 -73.95 0.64
N LYS A 9 26.61 -74.67 0.04
CA LYS A 9 27.70 -74.25 -0.85
C LYS A 9 27.13 -73.98 -2.26
N LYS A 10 27.56 -72.91 -2.93
CA LYS A 10 27.68 -72.91 -4.40
C LYS A 10 28.93 -72.15 -4.81
N LYS A 11 29.77 -72.87 -5.55
CA LYS A 11 31.07 -72.50 -6.11
C LYS A 11 30.90 -72.59 -7.63
N SER A 12 31.29 -71.55 -8.36
CA SER A 12 31.55 -71.54 -9.80
C SER A 12 32.39 -70.28 -10.04
N SER A 13 33.72 -70.32 -10.13
CA SER A 13 34.55 -70.86 -11.22
C SER A 13 34.18 -70.27 -12.58
N GLY A 14 34.99 -69.32 -13.05
CA GLY A 14 34.98 -68.78 -14.41
C GLY A 14 36.04 -67.67 -14.54
N ARG A 15 36.99 -67.87 -15.45
CA ARG A 15 38.23 -67.12 -15.70
C ARG A 15 38.18 -66.58 -17.13
N GLY A 16 38.78 -65.41 -17.39
CA GLY A 16 38.99 -64.81 -18.72
C GLY A 16 38.60 -63.32 -18.71
N GLU A 17 39.54 -62.39 -18.60
CA GLU A 17 40.39 -61.79 -19.66
C GLU A 17 39.78 -60.52 -20.29
N SER A 18 40.44 -59.39 -19.97
CA SER A 18 40.80 -58.26 -20.83
C SER A 18 39.74 -57.59 -21.72
N SER A 19 39.32 -56.37 -21.34
CA SER A 19 39.47 -55.17 -22.21
C SER A 19 39.06 -53.89 -21.47
N ASP A 20 39.97 -52.91 -21.50
CA ASP A 20 39.73 -51.48 -21.68
C ASP A 20 38.60 -50.80 -20.87
N GLY A 21 38.99 -50.19 -19.74
CA GLY A 21 38.14 -49.32 -18.95
C GLY A 21 38.90 -48.06 -18.57
N VAL A 22 38.67 -46.99 -19.32
CA VAL A 22 39.11 -45.63 -18.97
C VAL A 22 38.51 -45.26 -17.61
N LEU A 23 39.38 -45.16 -16.59
CA LEU A 23 39.04 -44.63 -15.27
C LEU A 23 38.70 -43.14 -15.39
N VAL A 24 37.42 -42.83 -15.54
CA VAL A 24 36.91 -41.49 -15.24
C VAL A 24 36.93 -41.33 -13.72
N ASN A 25 38.03 -40.79 -13.20
CA ASN A 25 38.12 -40.31 -11.83
C ASN A 25 37.24 -39.06 -11.69
N GLU A 26 35.94 -39.27 -11.49
CA GLU A 26 35.05 -38.19 -11.11
C GLU A 26 35.21 -37.94 -9.60
N PRO A 27 35.71 -36.76 -9.18
CA PRO A 27 35.94 -36.47 -7.77
C PRO A 27 34.61 -36.46 -7.02
N THR A 28 34.63 -37.06 -5.84
CA THR A 28 33.46 -37.17 -4.98
C THR A 28 32.96 -35.78 -4.57
N MET A 29 31.65 -35.65 -4.29
CA MET A 29 31.05 -34.37 -3.89
C MET A 29 31.76 -33.70 -2.70
N GLY A 30 32.34 -34.51 -1.80
CA GLY A 30 33.18 -34.03 -0.70
C GLY A 30 34.50 -33.39 -1.15
N GLU A 31 35.14 -33.92 -2.18
CA GLU A 31 36.37 -33.36 -2.76
C GLU A 31 36.08 -32.07 -3.54
N LYS A 32 34.92 -31.99 -4.22
CA LYS A 32 34.46 -30.74 -4.86
C LYS A 32 34.22 -29.62 -3.85
N LEU A 33 33.65 -29.94 -2.67
CA LEU A 33 33.46 -28.97 -1.59
C LEU A 33 34.79 -28.50 -0.98
N ALA A 34 35.79 -29.40 -0.89
CA ALA A 34 37.12 -29.03 -0.42
C ALA A 34 37.84 -28.06 -1.38
N THR A 35 37.63 -28.22 -2.70
CA THR A 35 38.22 -27.31 -3.71
C THR A 35 37.54 -25.93 -3.80
N LEU A 36 36.37 -25.75 -3.18
CA LEU A 36 35.64 -24.47 -3.13
C LEU A 36 35.99 -23.62 -1.90
N ASN A 37 36.85 -24.10 -1.00
CA ASN A 37 37.42 -23.26 0.06
C ASN A 37 38.54 -22.39 -0.55
N LEU A 38 38.11 -21.33 -1.23
CA LEU A 38 38.95 -20.35 -1.91
C LEU A 38 39.83 -19.61 -0.89
N SER A 39 41.14 -19.76 -1.04
CA SER A 39 42.19 -18.78 -0.76
C SER A 39 41.86 -17.70 0.27
N THR A 40 41.96 -18.04 1.54
CA THR A 40 42.09 -17.06 2.62
C THR A 40 43.58 -16.83 2.87
N ASP A 41 44.21 -16.04 2.00
CA ASP A 41 45.54 -15.49 2.26
C ASP A 41 45.39 -14.10 2.89
N SER A 42 45.49 -14.09 4.22
CA SER A 42 46.46 -13.25 4.94
C SER A 42 46.52 -11.75 4.59
N ASN A 43 45.61 -10.92 5.11
CA ASN A 43 46.01 -9.83 6.01
C ASN A 43 44.87 -9.03 6.64
N GLN A 44 45.08 -8.75 7.93
CA GLN A 44 44.38 -7.84 8.84
C GLN A 44 43.20 -8.40 9.64
N LEU A 45 43.52 -8.63 10.93
CA LEU A 45 42.61 -8.90 12.02
C LEU A 45 41.60 -7.76 12.21
N GLN A 46 40.32 -8.09 12.27
CA GLN A 46 39.45 -7.61 13.35
C GLN A 46 38.26 -8.55 13.53
N GLN A 47 38.12 -9.04 14.75
CA GLN A 47 37.05 -9.92 15.21
C GLN A 47 35.72 -9.18 15.18
N GLN A 48 34.71 -9.77 14.55
CA GLN A 48 33.31 -9.54 14.89
C GLN A 48 32.54 -10.86 14.74
N GLU A 49 31.92 -11.29 15.84
CA GLU A 49 30.99 -12.41 15.92
C GLU A 49 29.86 -12.29 14.87
N PRO A 50 29.28 -13.42 14.42
CA PRO A 50 28.13 -13.40 13.53
C PRO A 50 26.87 -12.95 14.29
N SER A 51 26.55 -11.67 14.18
CA SER A 51 25.23 -11.14 14.52
C SER A 51 24.16 -11.76 13.63
N GLN A 52 23.05 -12.15 14.26
CA GLN A 52 21.85 -12.75 13.65
C GLN A 52 21.34 -11.99 12.40
N PRO A 53 20.66 -12.68 11.46
CA PRO A 53 20.18 -12.06 10.23
C PRO A 53 19.13 -10.99 10.55
N GLN A 54 19.54 -9.73 10.42
CA GLN A 54 18.63 -8.59 10.30
C GLN A 54 17.92 -8.68 8.93
N PRO A 55 16.63 -8.32 8.84
CA PRO A 55 15.92 -8.33 7.57
C PRO A 55 16.47 -7.22 6.68
N GLN A 56 17.39 -7.57 5.77
CA GLN A 56 17.77 -6.66 4.71
C GLN A 56 16.52 -6.40 3.84
N PRO A 57 16.26 -5.14 3.45
CA PRO A 57 15.24 -4.87 2.46
C PRO A 57 15.57 -5.67 1.20
N PRO A 58 14.58 -6.27 0.52
CA PRO A 58 14.84 -7.02 -0.71
C PRO A 58 15.57 -6.10 -1.67
N SER A 59 16.79 -6.48 -2.05
CA SER A 59 17.57 -5.73 -3.04
C SER A 59 16.70 -5.51 -4.28
N ALA A 60 16.82 -4.37 -4.95
CA ALA A 60 15.95 -4.01 -6.08
C ALA A 60 15.85 -5.10 -7.17
N ASP A 61 16.92 -5.87 -7.34
CA ASP A 61 16.97 -7.00 -8.28
C ASP A 61 16.08 -8.17 -7.84
N SER A 62 15.87 -8.37 -6.53
CA SER A 62 14.94 -9.36 -5.99
C SER A 62 13.49 -9.02 -6.35
N VAL A 63 13.09 -7.76 -6.17
CA VAL A 63 11.70 -7.32 -6.45
C VAL A 63 11.36 -7.49 -7.92
N GLN A 64 12.30 -7.16 -8.81
CA GLN A 64 12.14 -7.35 -10.25
C GLN A 64 11.92 -8.83 -10.62
N VAL A 65 12.72 -9.74 -10.06
CA VAL A 65 12.61 -11.18 -10.33
C VAL A 65 11.26 -11.71 -9.83
N LEU A 66 10.85 -11.33 -8.61
CA LEU A 66 9.57 -11.71 -8.04
C LEU A 66 8.39 -11.16 -8.83
N LEU A 67 8.45 -9.91 -9.30
CA LEU A 67 7.41 -9.31 -10.13
C LEU A 67 7.22 -10.07 -11.44
N ARG A 68 8.33 -10.39 -12.14
CA ARG A 68 8.25 -11.19 -13.37
C ARG A 68 7.71 -12.59 -13.10
N GLN A 69 8.12 -13.21 -12.00
CA GLN A 69 7.62 -14.53 -11.61
C GLN A 69 6.10 -14.48 -11.34
N ALA A 70 5.65 -13.49 -10.56
CA ALA A 70 4.24 -13.29 -10.25
C ALA A 70 3.40 -13.12 -11.52
N LEU A 71 3.85 -12.29 -12.48
CA LEU A 71 3.14 -12.06 -13.75
C LEU A 71 3.12 -13.28 -14.68
N ARG A 72 4.13 -14.14 -14.60
CA ARG A 72 4.20 -15.37 -15.42
C ARG A 72 3.38 -16.51 -14.84
N ALA A 73 3.37 -16.62 -13.51
CA ALA A 73 2.62 -17.64 -12.78
C ALA A 73 1.17 -17.24 -12.48
N ASP A 74 0.78 -15.99 -12.77
CA ASP A 74 -0.50 -15.38 -12.36
C ASP A 74 -0.72 -15.46 -10.83
N ASP A 75 0.37 -15.31 -10.07
CA ASP A 75 0.35 -15.35 -8.61
C ASP A 75 0.02 -13.96 -8.04
N ARG A 76 -1.25 -13.79 -7.67
CA ARG A 76 -1.78 -12.52 -7.14
C ARG A 76 -1.21 -12.15 -5.77
N VAL A 77 -0.87 -13.14 -4.94
CA VAL A 77 -0.34 -12.89 -3.59
C VAL A 77 1.07 -12.34 -3.71
N LEU A 78 1.91 -13.02 -4.51
CA LEU A 78 3.27 -12.58 -4.76
C LEU A 78 3.31 -11.22 -5.50
N LEU A 79 2.36 -10.99 -6.41
CA LEU A 79 2.23 -9.69 -7.07
C LEU A 79 1.95 -8.59 -6.04
N LEU A 80 1.01 -8.83 -5.11
CA LEU A 80 0.65 -7.84 -4.10
C LEU A 80 1.81 -7.55 -3.15
N ASP A 81 2.57 -8.57 -2.74
CA ASP A 81 3.79 -8.42 -1.95
C ASP A 81 4.82 -7.53 -2.64
N CYS A 82 4.97 -7.66 -3.96
CA CYS A 82 5.82 -6.76 -4.75
C CYS A 82 5.28 -5.32 -4.72
N LEU A 83 3.96 -5.15 -4.89
CA LEU A 83 3.31 -3.84 -4.96
C LEU A 83 3.37 -3.06 -3.64
N TYR A 84 3.52 -3.73 -2.49
CA TYR A 84 3.71 -3.07 -1.20
C TYR A 84 5.03 -2.28 -1.10
N ASN A 85 6.00 -2.55 -1.97
CA ASN A 85 7.20 -1.73 -2.04
C ASN A 85 6.86 -0.33 -2.59
N ARG A 86 7.19 0.71 -1.80
CA ARG A 86 6.93 2.13 -2.11
C ARG A 86 8.17 2.91 -2.55
N ASP A 87 9.34 2.28 -2.65
CA ASP A 87 10.55 2.95 -3.12
C ASP A 87 10.44 3.21 -4.64
N GLU A 88 10.25 4.48 -5.00
CA GLU A 88 10.09 4.93 -6.38
C GLU A 88 11.24 4.49 -7.29
N LYS A 89 12.48 4.42 -6.78
CA LYS A 89 13.64 3.97 -7.56
C LYS A 89 13.55 2.48 -7.86
N VAL A 90 13.12 1.69 -6.89
CA VAL A 90 12.94 0.23 -7.05
C VAL A 90 11.78 -0.05 -8.00
N ILE A 91 10.67 0.68 -7.88
CA ILE A 91 9.52 0.58 -8.79
C ILE A 91 9.96 0.91 -10.22
N ALA A 92 10.62 2.06 -10.40
CA ALA A 92 11.04 2.50 -11.72
C ALA A 92 12.01 1.53 -12.39
N LYS A 93 12.99 1.00 -11.64
CA LYS A 93 13.95 0.00 -12.13
C LYS A 93 13.29 -1.35 -12.42
N SER A 94 12.33 -1.77 -11.60
CA SER A 94 11.62 -3.04 -11.79
C SER A 94 10.74 -3.00 -13.04
N VAL A 95 10.04 -1.88 -13.25
CA VAL A 95 9.16 -1.65 -14.40
C VAL A 95 9.94 -1.48 -15.71
N SER A 96 11.09 -0.80 -15.70
CA SER A 96 11.86 -0.53 -16.92
C SER A 96 12.39 -1.79 -17.59
N LEU A 97 12.60 -2.84 -16.80
CA LEU A 97 13.14 -4.12 -17.26
C LEU A 97 12.04 -5.11 -17.70
N LEU A 98 10.76 -4.74 -17.70
CA LEU A 98 9.67 -5.64 -18.11
C LEU A 98 9.66 -5.86 -19.62
N SER A 99 9.29 -7.07 -20.05
CA SER A 99 9.04 -7.36 -21.46
C SER A 99 7.68 -6.77 -21.89
N PRO A 100 7.45 -6.48 -23.18
CA PRO A 100 6.17 -5.94 -23.64
C PRO A 100 4.95 -6.80 -23.26
N ALA A 101 5.10 -8.13 -23.22
CA ALA A 101 4.05 -9.04 -22.79
C ALA A 101 3.77 -8.93 -21.28
N ASP A 102 4.82 -8.82 -20.46
CA ASP A 102 4.69 -8.68 -19.01
C ASP A 102 4.09 -7.30 -18.64
N VAL A 103 4.40 -6.24 -19.41
CA VAL A 103 3.82 -4.89 -19.25
C VAL A 103 2.30 -4.92 -19.36
N LEU A 104 1.74 -5.60 -20.36
CA LEU A 104 0.28 -5.70 -20.52
C LEU A 104 -0.38 -6.48 -19.40
N LYS A 105 0.22 -7.61 -19.00
CA LYS A 105 -0.28 -8.41 -17.88
C LYS A 105 -0.30 -7.59 -16.59
N LEU A 106 0.76 -6.81 -16.37
CA LEU A 106 0.83 -5.91 -15.22
C LEU A 106 -0.22 -4.81 -15.32
N LEU A 107 -0.42 -4.19 -16.49
CA LEU A 107 -1.46 -3.18 -16.70
C LEU A 107 -2.85 -3.72 -16.36
N GLN A 108 -3.22 -4.89 -16.89
CA GLN A 108 -4.51 -5.53 -16.61
C GLN A 108 -4.67 -5.86 -15.12
N SER A 109 -3.62 -6.40 -14.49
CA SER A 109 -3.61 -6.71 -13.07
C SER A 109 -3.77 -5.45 -12.22
N LEU A 110 -3.04 -4.38 -12.54
CA LEU A 110 -3.13 -3.10 -11.85
C LEU A 110 -4.53 -2.49 -12.00
N ILE A 111 -5.12 -2.51 -13.19
CA ILE A 111 -6.50 -2.03 -13.41
C ILE A 111 -7.50 -2.80 -12.54
N SER A 112 -7.35 -4.12 -12.41
CA SER A 112 -8.18 -4.92 -11.50
C SER A 112 -7.95 -4.54 -10.03
N ILE A 113 -6.69 -4.30 -9.62
CA ILE A 113 -6.34 -3.95 -8.25
C ILE A 113 -6.83 -2.55 -7.86
N ILE A 114 -6.72 -1.55 -8.74
CA ILE A 114 -7.17 -0.18 -8.44
C ILE A 114 -8.70 -0.04 -8.36
N GLN A 115 -9.46 -1.01 -8.87
CA GLN A 115 -10.90 -1.07 -8.63
C GLN A 115 -11.22 -1.33 -7.14
N SER A 116 -10.27 -1.89 -6.38
CA SER A 116 -10.39 -2.02 -4.92
C SER A 116 -10.27 -0.66 -4.19
N ARG A 117 -10.39 -0.66 -2.87
CA ARG A 117 -10.28 0.55 -2.02
C ARG A 117 -9.24 0.32 -0.91
N GLY A 118 -8.79 1.40 -0.27
CA GLY A 118 -7.89 1.35 0.88
C GLY A 118 -6.41 1.15 0.52
N ALA A 119 -5.68 0.44 1.39
CA ALA A 119 -4.21 0.33 1.31
C ALA A 119 -3.72 -0.34 0.03
N ILE A 120 -4.46 -1.33 -0.48
CA ILE A 120 -4.12 -2.07 -1.70
C ILE A 120 -4.06 -1.12 -2.91
N LEU A 121 -5.10 -0.30 -3.08
CA LEU A 121 -5.13 0.75 -4.10
C LEU A 121 -3.96 1.73 -3.93
N ALA A 122 -3.74 2.22 -2.71
CA ALA A 122 -2.68 3.19 -2.43
C ALA A 122 -1.29 2.66 -2.81
N CYS A 123 -1.06 1.35 -2.64
CA CYS A 123 0.20 0.72 -3.04
C CYS A 123 0.28 0.48 -4.55
N ALA A 124 -0.84 0.24 -5.25
CA ALA A 124 -0.86 0.02 -6.69
C ALA A 124 -0.64 1.29 -7.53
N LEU A 125 -1.02 2.47 -7.02
CA LEU A 125 -0.96 3.74 -7.77
C LEU A 125 0.47 4.13 -8.24
N PRO A 126 1.53 4.08 -7.40
CA PRO A 126 2.90 4.36 -7.85
C PRO A 126 3.38 3.44 -8.98
N TRP A 127 2.99 2.16 -8.92
CA TRP A 127 3.32 1.18 -9.94
C TRP A 127 2.62 1.47 -11.27
N LEU A 128 1.32 1.80 -11.22
CA LEU A 128 0.55 2.19 -12.41
C LEU A 128 1.12 3.45 -13.06
N LYS A 129 1.42 4.48 -12.26
CA LYS A 129 2.06 5.72 -12.74
C LYS A 129 3.39 5.39 -13.44
N SER A 130 4.27 4.63 -12.80
CA SER A 130 5.56 4.26 -13.39
C SER A 130 5.42 3.44 -14.68
N LEU A 131 4.45 2.52 -14.73
CA LEU A 131 4.17 1.71 -15.92
C LEU A 131 3.74 2.56 -17.10
N LEU A 132 2.77 3.47 -16.88
CA LEU A 132 2.25 4.34 -17.92
C LEU A 132 3.32 5.33 -18.40
N LEU A 133 4.12 5.91 -17.51
CA LEU A 133 5.17 6.87 -17.89
C LEU A 133 6.28 6.23 -18.71
N GLN A 134 6.70 4.99 -18.39
CA GLN A 134 7.82 4.35 -19.06
C GLN A 134 7.42 3.60 -20.33
N HIS A 135 6.23 3.02 -20.37
CA HIS A 135 5.78 2.14 -21.46
C HIS A 135 4.60 2.70 -22.25
N ALA A 136 4.32 4.01 -22.17
CA ALA A 136 3.22 4.69 -22.87
C ALA A 136 3.13 4.29 -24.34
N SER A 137 4.22 4.41 -25.10
CA SER A 137 4.23 4.10 -26.54
C SER A 137 3.93 2.64 -26.83
N GLY A 138 4.43 1.71 -26.02
CA GLY A 138 4.20 0.28 -26.17
C GLY A 138 2.76 -0.13 -25.84
N ILE A 139 2.16 0.52 -24.85
CA ILE A 139 0.75 0.32 -24.48
C ILE A 139 -0.17 0.96 -25.54
N MET A 140 0.14 2.17 -26.01
CA MET A 140 -0.69 2.87 -26.99
C MET A 140 -0.69 2.18 -28.36
N SER A 141 0.41 1.50 -28.72
CA SER A 141 0.51 0.77 -29.99
C SER A 141 -0.37 -0.48 -30.05
N GLN A 142 -0.94 -0.92 -28.93
CA GLN A 142 -1.76 -2.12 -28.90
C GLN A 142 -3.23 -1.77 -28.81
N GLU A 143 -4.01 -2.28 -29.74
CA GLU A 143 -5.45 -2.00 -29.80
C GLU A 143 -6.20 -2.58 -28.61
N SER A 144 -5.74 -3.72 -28.09
CA SER A 144 -6.33 -4.37 -26.90
C SER A 144 -6.25 -3.53 -25.62
N SER A 145 -5.29 -2.61 -25.51
CA SER A 145 -5.14 -1.73 -24.34
C SER A 145 -5.98 -0.46 -24.40
N LEU A 146 -6.54 -0.07 -25.55
CA LEU A 146 -7.38 1.13 -25.64
C LEU A 146 -8.62 1.04 -24.75
N VAL A 147 -9.31 -0.11 -24.78
CA VAL A 147 -10.48 -0.36 -23.92
C VAL A 147 -10.09 -0.34 -22.44
N ALA A 148 -8.93 -0.90 -22.10
CA ALA A 148 -8.42 -0.94 -20.73
C ALA A 148 -8.04 0.47 -20.23
N LEU A 149 -7.42 1.29 -21.07
CA LEU A 149 -7.08 2.68 -20.75
C LEU A 149 -8.32 3.56 -20.61
N ASN A 150 -9.33 3.40 -21.47
CA ASN A 150 -10.59 4.13 -21.32
C ASN A 150 -11.30 3.74 -20.02
N SER A 151 -11.32 2.43 -19.69
CA SER A 151 -11.88 1.94 -18.43
C SER A 151 -11.14 2.51 -17.21
N LEU A 152 -9.80 2.62 -17.30
CA LEU A 152 -8.98 3.25 -16.29
C LEU A 152 -9.32 4.74 -16.12
N TYR A 153 -9.47 5.48 -17.23
CA TYR A 153 -9.84 6.89 -17.21
C TYR A 153 -11.19 7.10 -16.52
N GLN A 154 -12.21 6.35 -16.92
CA GLN A 154 -13.55 6.42 -16.32
C GLN A 154 -13.54 6.09 -14.82
N LEU A 155 -12.72 5.10 -14.40
CA LEU A 155 -12.56 4.77 -12.99
C LEU A 155 -11.91 5.91 -12.20
N ILE A 156 -10.92 6.59 -12.77
CA ILE A 156 -10.27 7.75 -12.13
C ILE A 156 -11.29 8.89 -12.00
N GLU A 157 -12.00 9.22 -13.07
CA GLU A 157 -13.03 10.26 -13.09
C GLU A 157 -14.12 10.00 -12.05
N SER A 158 -14.65 8.77 -11.99
CA SER A 158 -15.64 8.35 -11.00
C SER A 158 -15.15 8.46 -9.55
N ARG A 159 -13.84 8.34 -9.29
CA ARG A 159 -13.30 8.50 -7.93
C ARG A 159 -13.04 9.95 -7.59
N VAL A 160 -12.51 10.71 -8.54
CA VAL A 160 -12.24 12.14 -8.37
C VAL A 160 -13.55 12.91 -8.16
N SER A 161 -14.65 12.53 -8.80
CA SER A 161 -15.95 13.19 -8.62
C SER A 161 -16.48 13.12 -7.17
N THR A 162 -16.04 12.14 -6.38
CA THR A 162 -16.43 12.02 -4.95
C THR A 162 -15.56 12.85 -4.01
N PHE A 163 -14.51 13.50 -4.52
CA PHE A 163 -13.52 14.20 -3.71
C PHE A 163 -14.10 15.42 -2.98
N GLU A 164 -14.96 16.19 -3.65
CA GLU A 164 -15.60 17.37 -3.06
C GLU A 164 -16.50 16.98 -1.88
N SER A 165 -17.39 16.01 -2.07
CA SER A 165 -18.27 15.51 -1.00
C SER A 165 -17.47 14.91 0.16
N ALA A 166 -16.34 14.24 -0.12
CA ALA A 166 -15.46 13.70 0.91
C ALA A 166 -14.79 14.82 1.73
N ILE A 167 -14.37 15.93 1.09
CA ILE A 167 -13.82 17.10 1.79
C ILE A 167 -14.89 17.76 2.67
N GLN A 168 -16.09 17.98 2.14
CA GLN A 168 -17.19 18.57 2.92
C GLN A 168 -17.53 17.73 4.15
N LEU A 169 -17.59 16.40 3.99
CA LEU A 169 -17.78 15.48 5.11
C LEU A 169 -16.64 15.56 6.12
N SER A 170 -15.38 15.60 5.68
CA SER A 170 -14.24 15.71 6.59
C SER A 170 -14.28 17.02 7.39
N SER A 171 -14.58 18.15 6.74
CA SER A 171 -14.70 19.43 7.42
C SER A 171 -15.87 19.46 8.40
N CYS A 172 -17.01 18.86 8.06
CA CYS A 172 -18.14 18.74 8.98
C CYS A 172 -17.78 17.89 10.21
N LEU A 173 -17.07 16.77 10.00
CA LEU A 173 -16.57 15.93 11.09
C LEU A 173 -15.55 16.67 11.97
N ASP A 174 -14.66 17.46 11.37
CA ASP A 174 -13.69 18.26 12.13
C ASP A 174 -14.40 19.27 13.04
N ILE A 175 -15.45 19.96 12.53
CA ILE A 175 -16.27 20.90 13.31
C ILE A 175 -16.99 20.18 14.46
N LEU A 176 -17.63 19.05 14.17
CA LEU A 176 -18.33 18.27 15.21
C LEU A 176 -17.35 17.73 16.26
N TYR A 177 -16.16 17.31 15.84
CA TYR A 177 -15.12 16.83 16.75
C TYR A 177 -14.64 17.96 17.68
N THR A 178 -14.43 19.17 17.16
CA THR A 178 -14.07 20.33 18.00
C THR A 178 -15.16 20.70 19.00
N GLY A 179 -16.44 20.64 18.60
CA GLY A 179 -17.55 20.94 19.50
C GLY A 179 -17.70 19.95 20.65
N VAL A 180 -17.52 18.65 20.39
CA VAL A 180 -17.55 17.62 21.45
C VAL A 180 -16.38 17.77 22.42
N VAL A 181 -15.18 18.09 21.91
CA VAL A 181 -13.99 18.26 22.75
C VAL A 181 -14.11 19.52 23.64
N ASP A 182 -14.74 20.60 23.16
CA ASP A 182 -14.96 21.80 23.96
C ASP A 182 -16.04 21.60 25.04
N ASP A 183 -17.13 20.88 24.76
CA ASP A 183 -18.17 20.55 25.75
C ASP A 183 -17.62 19.67 26.90
N ASP A 184 -16.73 18.71 26.61
CA ASP A 184 -16.07 17.87 27.62
C ASP A 184 -15.14 18.68 28.56
N ILE A 185 -14.64 19.83 28.11
CA ILE A 185 -13.78 20.72 28.92
C ILE A 185 -14.64 21.64 29.82
N GLU A 186 -15.81 22.09 29.36
CA GLU A 186 -16.74 22.85 30.21
C GLU A 186 -17.38 22.00 31.30
N GLU A 187 -17.69 20.72 31.05
CA GLU A 187 -18.26 19.83 32.09
C GLU A 187 -17.27 19.50 33.24
N ASN A 188 -15.96 19.61 32.97
CA ASN A 188 -14.90 19.38 33.97
C ASN A 188 -14.32 20.70 34.55
N ALA A 189 -14.77 21.86 34.07
CA ALA A 189 -14.43 23.16 34.63
C ALA A 189 -15.29 23.45 35.86
N THR A 190 -14.91 22.85 36.99
CA THR A 190 -15.15 23.33 38.37
C THR A 190 -16.44 24.13 38.56
N THR A 191 -17.51 23.47 39.01
CA THR A 191 -18.61 24.14 39.71
C THR A 191 -18.05 24.88 40.94
N VAL A 192 -17.67 26.14 40.75
CA VAL A 192 -17.34 27.02 41.87
C VAL A 192 -18.63 27.20 42.66
N PRO A 193 -18.69 26.80 43.95
CA PRO A 193 -19.89 26.96 44.74
C PRO A 193 -20.14 28.46 44.92
N VAL A 194 -21.21 28.96 44.30
CA VAL A 194 -21.71 30.31 44.58
C VAL A 194 -22.26 30.29 46.01
N ILE A 195 -21.50 30.86 46.94
CA ILE A 195 -21.95 31.11 48.30
C ILE A 195 -22.84 32.35 48.22
N TYR A 196 -24.15 32.16 48.41
CA TYR A 196 -25.07 33.25 48.69
C TYR A 196 -24.92 33.58 50.18
N GLU A 197 -24.34 34.74 50.49
CA GLU A 197 -24.50 35.33 51.82
C GLU A 197 -25.91 35.94 51.85
N ASP A 198 -26.82 35.29 52.59
CA ASP A 198 -28.11 35.84 52.94
C ASP A 198 -27.87 37.07 53.84
N GLU A 199 -27.82 38.26 53.27
CA GLU A 199 -27.96 39.51 54.02
C GLU A 199 -29.44 39.74 54.33
N ASP A 200 -29.93 39.00 55.32
CA ASP A 200 -31.20 39.30 55.96
C ASP A 200 -30.99 40.28 57.13
N GLU A 201 -31.79 41.36 57.05
CA GLU A 201 -32.18 42.33 58.08
C GLU A 201 -31.32 43.59 58.31
N SER A 202 -31.76 44.73 57.74
CA SER A 202 -32.44 45.79 58.53
C SER A 202 -32.55 47.13 57.77
N ASP A 203 -33.79 47.54 57.47
CA ASP A 203 -34.36 48.90 57.40
C ASP A 203 -33.50 50.08 56.92
N GLU A 204 -33.89 50.71 55.81
CA GLU A 204 -34.62 52.00 55.82
C GLU A 204 -34.92 52.50 54.40
N GLU A 205 -36.04 53.20 54.29
CA GLU A 205 -36.73 53.57 53.06
C GLU A 205 -36.07 54.66 52.20
N LYS A 206 -36.63 54.79 50.98
CA LYS A 206 -36.72 55.97 50.09
C LYS A 206 -35.55 56.25 49.16
N SER A 207 -35.81 56.08 47.87
CA SER A 207 -36.25 57.20 47.02
C SER A 207 -36.57 56.69 45.62
N GLU A 208 -37.79 56.95 45.18
CA GLU A 208 -38.15 57.00 43.76
C GLU A 208 -37.23 58.01 43.06
N ASP A 209 -36.57 57.62 41.98
CA ASP A 209 -36.41 58.54 40.85
C ASP A 209 -36.44 57.75 39.54
N ALA A 210 -37.34 58.18 38.69
CA ALA A 210 -37.63 57.63 37.39
C ALA A 210 -36.85 58.44 36.35
N MET A 211 -36.14 57.79 35.43
CA MET A 211 -36.14 58.20 34.02
C MET A 211 -35.81 57.01 33.13
N GLU A 212 -36.76 56.71 32.23
CA GLU A 212 -36.56 56.00 30.98
C GLU A 212 -35.43 56.66 30.18
N THR A 213 -34.62 55.85 29.49
CA THR A 213 -34.19 56.20 28.15
C THR A 213 -34.23 54.94 27.30
N ASP A 214 -35.21 54.94 26.41
CA ASP A 214 -35.41 54.01 25.32
C ASP A 214 -34.26 54.04 24.29
N GLN A 215 -34.17 52.92 23.56
CA GLN A 215 -33.88 52.81 22.12
C GLN A 215 -32.43 53.01 21.62
N ASP A 216 -31.80 51.89 21.26
CA ASP A 216 -31.66 51.42 19.86
C ASP A 216 -30.36 50.60 19.71
N ILE A 217 -30.48 49.27 19.76
CA ILE A 217 -29.44 48.38 19.26
C ILE A 217 -30.03 47.68 18.04
N ASN A 218 -29.54 48.12 16.90
CA ASN A 218 -29.94 47.74 15.56
C ASN A 218 -29.70 46.24 15.33
N ASP A 219 -30.78 45.47 15.24
CA ASP A 219 -30.81 44.13 14.64
C ASP A 219 -30.62 44.28 13.13
N GLU A 220 -29.47 43.90 12.60
CA GLU A 220 -29.37 43.53 11.18
C GLU A 220 -29.02 42.05 11.07
N GLU A 221 -30.07 41.28 10.88
CA GLU A 221 -30.06 39.88 10.50
C GLU A 221 -29.24 39.64 9.23
N ALA A 222 -28.54 38.51 9.27
CA ALA A 222 -27.95 37.86 8.13
C ALA A 222 -28.98 37.55 7.04
N SER A 223 -28.71 37.98 5.81
CA SER A 223 -29.28 37.37 4.61
C SER A 223 -28.16 36.87 3.70
N VAL A 224 -27.86 35.58 3.84
CA VAL A 224 -27.09 34.80 2.86
C VAL A 224 -27.98 34.56 1.64
N ALA A 225 -27.74 35.31 0.57
CA ALA A 225 -28.41 35.11 -0.72
C ALA A 225 -27.91 33.81 -1.37
N PHE A 226 -28.70 32.75 -1.24
CA PHE A 226 -28.72 31.61 -2.15
C PHE A 226 -29.65 31.99 -3.32
N ASP A 227 -29.08 32.32 -4.48
CA ASP A 227 -29.84 32.42 -5.72
C ASP A 227 -29.36 31.32 -6.67
N GLY A 228 -30.16 30.25 -6.71
CA GLY A 228 -30.13 29.25 -7.75
C GLY A 228 -31.26 29.56 -8.73
N VAL A 229 -30.90 29.84 -9.98
CA VAL A 229 -31.79 29.67 -11.13
C VAL A 229 -31.05 28.95 -12.23
N SER A 230 -31.50 27.71 -12.46
CA SER A 230 -31.19 26.90 -13.64
C SER A 230 -32.11 27.35 -14.77
N ASP A 231 -31.55 27.90 -15.84
CA ASP A 231 -32.27 28.03 -17.11
C ASP A 231 -31.97 26.81 -17.98
N ILE A 232 -33.01 25.99 -18.10
CA ILE A 232 -33.16 24.87 -19.03
C ILE A 232 -34.19 25.26 -20.09
N GLU A 233 -33.76 25.52 -21.31
CA GLU A 233 -34.49 25.41 -22.59
C GLU A 233 -33.58 25.95 -23.71
N GLY A 234 -33.48 25.38 -24.91
CA GLY A 234 -34.33 24.42 -25.55
C GLY A 234 -33.66 23.75 -26.75
N SER A 235 -34.34 22.72 -27.20
CA SER A 235 -34.18 22.02 -28.47
C SER A 235 -34.35 22.95 -29.68
N ASP A 236 -33.52 22.76 -30.70
CA ASP A 236 -33.81 22.79 -32.15
C ASP A 236 -32.46 22.50 -32.83
N GLY A 237 -32.24 21.44 -33.62
CA GLY A 237 -33.01 21.06 -34.80
C GLY A 237 -32.61 21.95 -35.98
N LEU A 238 -31.69 21.49 -36.85
CA LEU A 238 -31.66 21.63 -38.33
C LEU A 238 -30.24 21.62 -38.95
N SER A 239 -30.05 20.67 -39.89
CA SER A 239 -29.30 20.72 -41.18
C SER A 239 -27.77 20.88 -41.15
N ASP A 240 -26.94 20.19 -41.95
CA ASP A 240 -27.03 19.45 -43.23
C ASP A 240 -25.99 18.31 -43.22
#